data_AF-A0A2A2GNB0-F1
#
_entry.id   AF-A0A2A2GNB0-F1
#
_cell.length_a   1.000
_cell.length_b   1.000
_cell.length_c   1.000
_cell.angle_alpha   90.00
_cell.angle_beta   90.00
_cell.angle_gamma   90.00
#
_symmetry.space_group_name_H-M   'P 1'
#
loop_
_entity.id
_entity.type
_entity.pdbx_description
1 polymer ?
#
loop_
_entity_poly.entity_id
_entity_poly.type
_entity_poly.pdbx_seq_one_letter_code
_entity_poly.pdbx_strand_id
1 'polypeptide(L)' 'MDRYSFLRQLADSWVLLALFLVFIGVVLFVWRPGSRRLHRDAAESIFRNETRPAPEAADGAKADRKEVE' A
#
# COMPACT_ATOMS: atom_id res chain seq x y z
N MET A 1 26.80 -26.90 -32.64
CA MET A 1 25.50 -26.20 -32.55
C MET A 1 25.79 -24.73 -32.83
N ASP A 2 25.37 -24.26 -33.99
CA ASP A 2 25.70 -22.92 -34.50
C ASP A 2 24.98 -21.79 -33.75
N ARG A 3 25.65 -20.65 -33.58
CA ARG A 3 25.16 -19.49 -32.80
C ARG A 3 23.77 -19.00 -33.21
N TYR A 4 23.41 -19.18 -34.48
CA TYR A 4 22.10 -18.82 -35.01
C TYR A 4 20.95 -19.60 -34.33
N SER A 5 21.16 -20.89 -34.03
CA SER A 5 20.15 -21.71 -33.36
C SER A 5 19.86 -21.24 -31.94
N PHE A 6 20.90 -20.82 -31.22
CA PHE A 6 20.79 -20.26 -29.87
C PHE A 6 20.02 -18.93 -29.86
N LEU A 7 20.38 -18.00 -30.75
CA LEU A 7 19.70 -16.70 -30.89
C LEU A 7 18.21 -16.88 -31.28
N ARG A 8 17.90 -17.87 -32.13
CA ARG A 8 16.54 -18.18 -32.57
C ARG A 8 15.68 -18.76 -31.44
N GLN A 9 16.21 -19.70 -30.67
CA GLN A 9 15.49 -20.26 -29.52
C GLN A 9 15.22 -19.19 -28.45
N LEU A 10 16.18 -18.29 -28.23
CA LEU A 10 15.98 -17.13 -27.36
C LEU A 10 14.84 -16.24 -27.88
N ALA A 11 14.87 -15.87 -29.17
CA ALA A 11 13.87 -15.01 -29.81
C ALA A 11 12.46 -15.61 -29.81
N ASP A 12 12.32 -16.91 -30.12
CA ASP A 12 11.03 -17.58 -30.26
C ASP A 12 10.28 -17.71 -28.91
N SER A 13 10.97 -17.65 -27.76
CA SER A 13 10.39 -17.89 -26.43
C SER A 13 10.15 -16.63 -25.58
N TRP A 14 10.46 -15.43 -26.10
CA TRP A 14 10.35 -14.16 -25.37
C TRP A 14 8.92 -13.81 -24.93
N VAL A 15 7.92 -14.02 -25.78
CA VAL A 15 6.52 -13.69 -25.45
C VAL A 15 5.99 -14.61 -24.35
N LEU A 16 6.32 -15.91 -24.42
CA LEU A 16 5.97 -16.88 -23.39
C LEU A 16 6.65 -16.55 -22.05
N LEU A 17 7.93 -16.16 -22.09
CA LEU A 17 8.69 -15.74 -20.91
C LEU A 17 8.09 -14.47 -20.29
N ALA A 18 7.69 -13.48 -21.10
CA ALA A 18 7.05 -12.26 -20.62
C ALA A 18 5.72 -12.56 -19.89
N LEU A 19 4.87 -13.41 -20.47
CA LEU A 19 3.62 -13.83 -19.85
C LEU A 19 3.85 -14.57 -18.52
N PHE A 20 4.87 -15.43 -18.47
CA PHE A 20 5.26 -16.14 -17.26
C PHE A 20 5.76 -15.20 -16.15
N LEU A 21 6.58 -14.20 -16.50
CA LEU A 21 7.05 -13.19 -15.55
C LEU A 21 5.90 -12.31 -15.05
N VAL A 22 4.97 -11.91 -15.92
CA VAL A 22 3.75 -11.19 -15.52
C VAL A 22 2.92 -12.02 -14.56
N PHE A 23 2.72 -13.31 -14.86
CA PHE A 23 1.98 -14.23 -13.99
C PHE A 23 2.60 -14.31 -12.59
N ILE A 24 3.92 -14.51 -12.49
CA ILE A 24 4.63 -14.48 -11.20
C ILE A 24 4.47 -13.12 -10.53
N GLY A 25 4.59 -12.03 -11.28
CA GLY A 25 4.38 -10.67 -10.76
C GLY A 25 3.02 -10.49 -10.11
N VAL A 26 1.95 -11.02 -10.72
CA VAL A 26 0.59 -11.01 -10.15
C VAL A 26 0.49 -11.88 -8.90
N VAL A 27 1.08 -13.09 -8.92
CA VAL A 27 1.11 -13.98 -7.74
C VAL A 27 1.80 -13.30 -6.56
N LEU A 28 2.96 -12.69 -6.79
CA LEU A 28 3.70 -11.93 -5.77
C LEU A 28 2.93 -10.68 -5.32
N PHE A 29 2.21 -10.02 -6.22
CA PHE A 29 1.35 -8.88 -5.88
C PHE A 29 0.21 -9.26 -4.94
N VAL A 30 -0.44 -10.41 -5.16
CA VAL A 30 -1.48 -10.93 -4.25
C VAL A 30 -0.90 -11.27 -2.88
N TRP A 31 0.31 -11.81 -2.83
CA TRP A 31 0.99 -12.08 -1.56
C TRP A 31 1.46 -10.82 -0.84
N ARG A 32 1.58 -9.66 -1.51
CA ARG A 32 1.96 -8.41 -0.87
C ARG A 32 0.83 -7.93 0.05
N PRO A 33 0.97 -8.00 1.38
CA PRO A 33 -0.07 -7.58 2.31
C PRO A 33 0.00 -6.06 2.49
N GLY A 34 -0.36 -5.30 1.46
CA GLY A 34 -0.16 -3.85 1.40
C GLY A 34 -1.28 -3.00 2.02
N SER A 35 -2.55 -3.37 1.84
CA SER A 35 -3.67 -2.48 2.20
C SER A 35 -4.42 -2.87 3.49
N ARG A 36 -4.01 -3.96 4.15
CA ARG A 36 -4.64 -4.42 5.40
C ARG A 36 -4.63 -3.40 6.53
N ARG A 37 -3.66 -2.47 6.56
CA ARG A 37 -3.60 -1.38 7.54
C ARG A 37 -4.54 -0.24 7.20
N LEU A 38 -4.54 0.21 5.94
CA LEU A 38 -5.39 1.33 5.51
C LEU A 38 -6.89 1.01 5.59
N HIS A 39 -7.29 -0.21 5.20
CA HIS A 39 -8.69 -0.62 5.33
C HIS A 39 -9.14 -0.82 6.77
N ARG A 40 -8.22 -1.21 7.66
CA ARG A 40 -8.51 -1.36 9.08
C ARG A 40 -8.69 0.00 9.75
N ASP A 41 -7.79 0.94 9.46
CA ASP A 41 -7.85 2.29 10.00
C ASP A 41 -9.13 3.03 9.54
N ALA A 42 -9.53 2.83 8.28
CA ALA A 42 -10.81 3.36 7.77
C ALA A 42 -12.03 2.70 8.44
N ALA A 43 -12.03 1.39 8.63
CA ALA A 43 -13.13 0.68 9.28
C ALA A 43 -13.25 1.02 10.78
N GLU A 44 -12.13 1.27 11.44
CA GLU A 44 -12.05 1.57 12.87
C GLU A 44 -12.25 3.07 13.17
N SER A 45 -12.29 3.92 12.12
CA SER A 45 -12.48 5.38 12.25
C SER A 45 -13.81 5.78 12.90
N ILE A 46 -14.90 5.09 12.55
CA ILE A 46 -16.23 5.33 13.13
C ILE A 46 -16.26 4.85 14.59
N PHE A 47 -15.64 3.69 14.85
CA PHE A 47 -15.71 3.04 16.17
C PHE A 47 -14.63 3.51 17.16
N ARG A 48 -13.78 4.46 16.77
CA ARG A 48 -12.58 4.86 17.52
C ARG A 48 -12.87 5.42 18.91
N ASN A 49 -14.06 5.98 19.12
CA ASN A 49 -14.47 6.64 20.37
C ASN A 49 -15.59 5.88 21.12
N GLU A 50 -15.91 4.65 20.71
CA GLU A 50 -17.01 3.88 21.28
C GLU A 50 -16.67 3.31 22.68
N THR A 51 -15.38 3.00 22.92
CA THR A 51 -14.92 2.38 24.17
C THR A 51 -14.53 3.40 25.24
N ARG A 52 -14.15 4.62 24.82
CA ARG A 52 -13.83 5.75 25.71
C ARG A 52 -13.97 7.04 24.89
N PRO A 53 -14.71 8.05 25.38
CA PRO A 53 -14.77 9.35 24.71
C PRO A 53 -13.37 9.97 24.62
N ALA A 54 -13.10 10.69 23.53
CA ALA A 54 -11.85 11.43 23.38
C ALA A 54 -11.67 12.36 24.60
N PRO A 55 -10.47 12.39 25.22
CA PRO A 55 -10.22 13.31 26.31
C PRO A 55 -10.51 14.72 25.78
N GLU A 56 -11.46 15.40 26.42
CA GLU A 56 -11.79 16.79 26.19
C GLU A 56 -10.46 17.54 26.14
N ALA A 57 -10.21 18.25 25.04
CA ALA A 57 -8.98 18.97 24.83
C ALA A 57 -8.74 19.88 26.04
N ALA A 58 -7.88 19.43 26.95
CA ALA A 58 -7.32 20.23 28.01
C ALA A 58 -6.35 21.22 27.36
N ASP A 59 -6.87 22.16 26.58
CA ASP A 59 -6.10 23.24 26.01
C ASP A 59 -6.96 24.48 25.77
N GLY A 60 -7.56 24.96 26.86
CA GLY A 60 -8.03 26.34 26.97
C GLY A 60 -6.89 27.35 27.25
N ALA A 61 -5.65 27.18 26.74
CA ALA A 61 -4.52 27.82 27.41
C ALA A 61 -3.76 28.96 26.70
N LYS A 62 -3.95 29.33 25.41
CA LYS A 62 -3.06 30.37 24.79
C LYS A 62 -3.61 31.42 23.83
N ALA A 63 -4.88 31.44 23.43
CA ALA A 63 -5.35 32.44 22.45
C ALA A 63 -5.96 33.72 23.04
N ASP A 64 -6.56 33.67 24.23
CA ASP A 64 -7.41 34.76 24.74
C ASP A 64 -6.65 35.85 25.56
N ARG A 65 -5.35 35.66 25.83
CA ARG A 65 -4.54 36.60 26.64
C ARG A 65 -3.81 37.68 25.83
N LYS A 66 -4.21 37.98 24.60
CA LYS A 66 -3.52 39.01 23.78
C LYS A 66 -4.40 40.16 23.27
N GLU A 67 -5.69 40.20 23.58
CA GLU A 67 -6.59 41.27 23.11
C GLU A 67 -6.98 42.28 24.19
N VAL A 68 -6.28 42.30 25.33
CA VAL A 68 -6.45 43.35 26.35
C VAL A 68 -5.09 43.94 26.72
N GLU A 69 -4.46 44.62 25.78
CA GLU A 69 -3.52 45.72 26.06
C GLU A 69 -3.65 46.81 24.98
#